data_AF-A0A6V7KYB3-F1
#
_entry.id   AF-A0A6V7KYB3-F1
#
_cell.length_a   1.000
_cell.length_b   1.000
_cell.length_c   1.000
_cell.angle_alpha   90.00
_cell.angle_beta   90.00
_cell.angle_gamma   90.00
#
_symmetry.space_group_name_H-M   'P 1'
#
loop_
_entity.id
_entity.type
_entity.pdbx_description
1 polymer ?
#
loop_
_entity_poly.entity_id
_entity_poly.type
_entity_poly.pdbx_seq_one_letter_code
_entity_poly.pdbx_strand_id
1 'polypeptide(L)'
;DPVNYEYSYEVQDAAFGVDFGHREMRKDDEAKGSYHVLLPDGRTQFVDYIADAGGYRPVIRYEGTASYPAPAGGGGEGYKY
;
A
#
# COMPACT_ATOMS: atom_id res chain seq x y z
N ASP A 1 4.93 -31.44 0.99
CA ASP A 1 4.69 -30.49 2.10
C ASP A 1 4.22 -29.16 1.58
N PRO A 2 3.25 -28.50 2.24
CA PRO A 2 2.85 -27.15 1.87
C PRO A 2 3.99 -26.15 2.08
N VAL A 3 4.05 -25.14 1.23
CA VAL A 3 5.10 -24.10 1.26
C VAL A 3 4.77 -23.08 2.34
N ASN A 4 5.68 -22.94 3.30
CA ASN A 4 5.63 -21.90 4.32
C ASN A 4 6.72 -20.87 4.04
N TYR A 5 6.38 -19.59 4.19
CA TYR A 5 7.35 -18.50 4.05
C TYR A 5 6.96 -17.31 4.90
N GLU A 6 7.93 -16.42 5.11
CA GLU A 6 7.73 -15.09 5.67
C GLU A 6 8.68 -14.13 4.95
N TYR A 7 8.18 -12.94 4.59
CA TYR A 7 9.01 -11.86 4.07
C TYR A 7 8.52 -10.51 4.57
N SER A 8 9.42 -9.52 4.50
CA SER A 8 9.11 -8.12 4.70
C SER A 8 10.09 -7.24 3.95
N TYR A 9 9.62 -6.09 3.47
CA TYR A 9 10.47 -5.01 2.99
C TYR A 9 9.87 -3.65 3.38
N GLU A 10 10.75 -2.65 3.39
CA GLU A 10 10.43 -1.26 3.71
C GLU A 10 11.21 -0.34 2.76
N VAL A 11 10.54 0.67 2.21
CA VAL A 11 11.16 1.69 1.38
C VAL A 11 10.70 3.04 1.90
N GLN A 12 11.66 3.80 2.44
CA GLN A 12 11.43 5.14 2.93
C GLN A 12 12.47 6.07 2.32
N ASP A 13 12.01 7.03 1.51
CA ASP A 13 12.84 8.08 0.96
C ASP A 13 12.11 9.42 1.00
N ALA A 14 12.47 10.22 2.01
CA ALA A 14 11.90 11.53 2.24
C ALA A 14 12.24 12.54 1.13
N ALA A 15 13.35 12.35 0.40
CA ALA A 15 13.74 13.27 -0.67
C ALA A 15 12.83 13.12 -1.90
N PHE A 16 12.32 11.91 -2.14
CA PHE A 16 11.37 11.63 -3.22
C PHE A 16 9.92 11.55 -2.75
N GLY A 17 9.66 11.71 -1.44
CA GLY A 17 8.32 11.65 -0.86
C GLY A 17 7.67 10.27 -1.00
N VAL A 18 8.48 9.20 -0.93
CA VAL A 18 8.00 7.82 -1.00
C VAL A 18 8.16 7.12 0.34
N ASP A 19 7.11 6.44 0.77
CA ASP A 19 7.08 5.64 1.98
C ASP A 19 6.10 4.48 1.73
N PHE A 20 6.63 3.26 1.62
CA PHE A 20 5.83 2.06 1.43
C PHE A 20 6.54 0.81 1.94
N GLY A 21 5.77 -0.12 2.47
CA GLY A 21 6.27 -1.37 3.01
C GLY A 21 5.25 -2.49 2.87
N HIS A 22 5.73 -3.72 2.99
CA HIS A 22 4.90 -4.91 2.92
C HIS A 22 5.51 -6.00 3.76
N ARG A 23 4.68 -6.67 4.56
CA ARG A 23 5.00 -7.92 5.24
C ARG A 23 3.93 -8.95 4.94
N GLU A 24 4.34 -10.18 4.70
CA GLU A 24 3.43 -11.32 4.55
C GLU A 24 4.06 -12.57 5.13
N MET A 25 3.21 -13.40 5.75
CA MET A 25 3.53 -14.78 6.07
C MET A 25 2.51 -15.69 5.38
N ARG A 26 2.97 -16.85 4.93
CA ARG A 26 2.10 -17.94 4.49
C ARG A 26 2.32 -19.16 5.35
N LYS A 27 1.21 -19.72 5.82
CA LYS A 27 1.17 -21.03 6.43
C LYS A 27 0.12 -21.88 5.73
N ASP A 28 0.53 -23.02 5.22
CA ASP A 28 -0.34 -23.94 4.49
C ASP A 28 -1.07 -23.23 3.31
N ASP A 29 -2.38 -23.08 3.40
CA ASP A 29 -3.22 -22.44 2.39
C ASP A 29 -3.59 -20.98 2.71
N GLU A 30 -3.18 -20.47 3.87
CA GLU A 30 -3.50 -19.13 4.36
C GLU A 30 -2.27 -18.21 4.29
N ALA A 31 -2.41 -17.07 3.61
CA ALA A 31 -1.48 -15.96 3.67
C ALA A 31 -2.09 -14.81 4.48
N LYS A 32 -1.31 -14.22 5.39
CA LYS A 32 -1.67 -13.03 6.15
C LYS A 32 -0.59 -11.99 5.94
N GLY A 33 -1.00 -10.76 5.67
CA GLY A 33 -0.03 -9.69 5.46
C GLY A 33 -0.63 -8.32 5.68
N SER A 34 0.27 -7.35 5.65
CA SER A 34 -0.04 -5.94 5.72
C SER A 34 0.86 -5.16 4.77
N TYR A 35 0.33 -4.19 4.04
CA TYR A 35 1.13 -3.22 3.31
C TYR A 35 0.66 -1.79 3.58
N HIS A 36 1.56 -0.84 3.37
CA HIS A 36 1.23 0.59 3.42
C HIS A 36 1.83 1.35 2.24
N VAL A 37 1.19 2.46 1.88
CA VAL A 37 1.65 3.37 0.83
C VAL A 37 1.29 4.81 1.22
N LEU A 38 2.28 5.70 1.22
CA LEU A 38 2.07 7.15 1.25
C LEU A 38 1.51 7.61 -0.10
N LEU A 39 0.32 8.20 -0.06
CA LEU A 39 -0.40 8.68 -1.24
C LEU A 39 0.02 10.11 -1.60
N PRO A 40 -0.14 10.50 -2.88
CA PRO A 40 0.13 11.87 -3.32
C PRO A 40 -0.69 12.96 -2.62
N ASP A 41 -1.83 12.61 -2.01
CA ASP A 41 -2.66 13.54 -1.24
C ASP A 41 -2.20 13.69 0.23
N GLY A 42 -1.08 13.07 0.61
CA GLY A 42 -0.50 13.14 1.94
C GLY A 42 -1.09 12.17 2.96
N ARG A 43 -2.05 11.32 2.57
CA ARG A 43 -2.54 10.23 3.43
C ARG A 43 -1.66 9.00 3.29
N THR A 44 -1.55 8.20 4.35
CA THR A 44 -1.02 6.84 4.26
C THR A 44 -2.19 5.87 4.21
N GLN A 45 -2.25 5.06 3.15
CA GLN A 45 -3.15 3.91 3.08
C GLN A 45 -2.47 2.73 3.76
N PHE A 46 -3.18 2.07 4.67
CA PHE A 46 -2.77 0.79 5.24
C PHE A 46 -3.78 -0.28 4.87
N VAL A 47 -3.30 -1.46 4.52
CA VAL A 47 -4.12 -2.61 4.16
C VAL A 47 -3.64 -3.82 4.93
N ASP A 48 -4.48 -4.35 5.81
CA ASP A 48 -4.30 -5.64 6.46
C ASP A 48 -5.15 -6.68 5.72
N TYR A 49 -4.64 -7.88 5.46
CA TYR A 49 -5.40 -8.87 4.69
C TYR A 49 -5.18 -10.32 5.11
N ILE A 50 -6.16 -11.14 4.75
CA ILE A 50 -6.08 -12.60 4.72
C ILE A 50 -6.39 -13.07 3.30
N ALA A 51 -5.59 -13.97 2.76
CA ALA A 51 -5.81 -14.63 1.47
C ALA A 51 -5.76 -16.15 1.65
N ASP A 52 -6.86 -16.82 1.32
CA ASP A 52 -7.01 -18.27 1.39
C ASP A 52 -7.99 -18.77 0.32
N ALA A 53 -8.54 -19.98 0.48
CA ALA A 53 -9.55 -20.55 -0.43
C ALA A 53 -10.83 -19.68 -0.57
N GLY A 54 -11.13 -18.83 0.41
CA GLY A 54 -12.21 -17.84 0.37
C GLY A 54 -11.83 -16.54 -0.34
N GLY A 55 -10.66 -16.45 -0.96
CA GLY A 55 -10.17 -15.29 -1.68
C GLY A 55 -9.48 -14.26 -0.78
N TYR A 56 -9.17 -13.10 -1.38
CA TYR A 56 -8.49 -11.98 -0.73
C TYR A 56 -9.47 -11.10 0.04
N ARG A 57 -9.25 -10.92 1.35
CA ARG A 57 -10.12 -10.15 2.24
C ARG A 57 -9.31 -9.06 2.95
N PRO A 58 -9.29 -7.82 2.42
CA PRO A 58 -8.59 -6.71 3.02
C PRO A 58 -9.44 -5.91 4.01
N VAL A 59 -8.79 -5.31 4.99
CA VAL A 59 -9.27 -4.21 5.82
C VAL A 59 -8.39 -3.01 5.51
N ILE A 60 -9.01 -1.93 5.03
CA ILE A 60 -8.32 -0.73 4.55
C ILE A 60 -8.57 0.41 5.52
N ARG A 61 -7.51 1.12 5.91
CA ARG A 61 -7.57 2.35 6.71
C ARG A 61 -6.68 3.43 6.12
N TYR A 62 -7.04 4.68 6.37
CA TYR A 62 -6.25 5.84 5.96
C TYR A 62 -5.89 6.66 7.20
N GLU A 63 -4.64 7.12 7.25
CA GLU A 63 -4.19 8.11 8.23
C GLU A 63 -3.70 9.37 7.51
N GLY A 64 -3.76 10.51 8.19
CA GLY A 64 -3.41 11.81 7.62
C GLY A 64 -4.62 12.59 7.09
N THR A 65 -4.36 13.76 6.50
CA THR A 65 -5.38 14.64 5.93
C THR A 65 -5.16 14.73 4.42
N ALA A 66 -6.21 14.45 3.65
CA ALA A 66 -6.13 14.59 2.20
C ALA A 66 -5.92 16.07 1.81
N SER A 67 -4.87 16.33 1.05
CA SER A 67 -4.63 17.60 0.39
C SER A 67 -4.91 17.45 -1.10
N TYR A 68 -5.86 18.23 -1.60
CA TYR A 68 -6.17 18.27 -3.02
C TYR A 68 -5.50 19.50 -3.64
N PRO A 69 -4.75 19.35 -4.75
CA PRO A 69 -4.33 20.53 -5.49
C PRO A 69 -5.57 21.31 -5.92
N ALA A 70 -5.51 22.64 -5.79
CA ALA A 70 -6.56 23.49 -6.34
C ALA A 70 -6.73 23.14 -7.83
N PRO A 71 -7.98 23.09 -8.35
CA PRO A 71 -8.18 22.81 -9.76
C PRO A 71 -7.37 23.82 -10.58
N ALA A 72 -6.37 23.33 -11.30
CA ALA A 72 -5.56 24.15 -12.18
C ALA A 72 -6.49 24.74 -13.25
N GLY A 73 -6.71 26.05 -13.21
CA GLY A 73 -7.29 26.75 -14.33
C GLY A 73 -6.39 26.57 -15.54
N GLY A 74 -6.84 25.74 -16.48
CA GLY A 74 -6.44 25.75 -17.90
C GLY A 74 -4.97 25.45 -18.22
N GLY A 75 -4.72 24.25 -18.73
CA GLY A 75 -3.61 23.96 -19.65
C GLY A 75 -2.32 23.49 -18.98
N GLY A 76 -1.94 22.23 -19.23
CA GLY A 76 -0.63 21.73 -18.77
C GLY A 76 -0.55 20.22 -18.76
N GLU A 77 -0.09 19.70 -19.91
CA GLU A 77 0.62 18.44 -20.15
C GLU A 77 0.73 17.48 -18.96
N GLY A 78 -0.02 16.38 -19.06
CA GLY A 78 -0.03 15.28 -18.10
C GLY A 78 1.32 14.57 -18.01
N TYR A 79 1.60 14.11 -16.79
CA TYR A 79 2.73 13.24 -16.46
C TYR A 79 2.80 12.05 -17.44
N LYS A 80 3.90 11.98 -18.18
CA LYS A 80 4.23 10.84 -19.03
C LYS A 80 4.91 9.79 -18.15
N TYR A 81 4.31 8.61 -18.14
CA TYR A 81 4.92 7.33 -17.74
C TYR A 81 6.14 7.01 -18.62
#